data_AF-A0A960IXN1-F1
#
_entry.id   AF-A0A960IXN1-F1
#
_cell.length_a   1.000
_cell.length_b   1.000
_cell.length_c   1.000
_cell.angle_alpha   90.00
_cell.angle_beta   90.00
_cell.angle_gamma   90.00
#
_symmetry.space_group_name_H-M   'P 1'
#
loop_
_entity.id
_entity.type
_entity.pdbx_description
1 polymer ?
#
loop_
_entity_poly.entity_id
_entity_poly.type
_entity_poly.pdbx_seq_one_letter_code
_entity_poly.pdbx_strand_id
1 'polypeptide(L)' 'MDRPTRFEHFRWLGDKRTQRVYDLDDDATDPEVVADILAAESFLCFGPDTLAEARNRGYRPG' A
#
# COMPACT_ATOMS: atom_id res chain seq x y z
N MET A 1 0.05 13.21 -1.81
CA MET A 1 -1.32 12.71 -2.09
C MET A 1 -2.14 12.79 -0.79
N ASP A 2 -3.42 13.15 -0.82
CA ASP A 2 -4.27 13.06 0.38
C ASP A 2 -4.51 11.58 0.72
N ARG A 3 -4.31 11.19 1.99
CA ARG A 3 -4.45 9.80 2.42
C ARG A 3 -5.90 9.31 2.27
N PRO A 4 -6.13 8.08 1.81
CA PRO A 4 -7.47 7.49 1.77
C PRO A 4 -8.06 7.40 3.19
N THR A 5 -9.34 7.73 3.37
CA THR A 5 -10.03 7.77 4.68
C THR A 5 -9.97 6.45 5.47
N ARG A 6 -9.77 5.30 4.81
CA ARG A 6 -9.60 3.99 5.48
C ARG A 6 -8.15 3.66 5.87
N PHE A 7 -7.19 4.47 5.42
CA PHE A 7 -5.74 4.29 5.58
C PHE A 7 -5.08 5.48 6.27
N GLU A 8 -5.84 6.32 6.95
CA GLU A 8 -5.34 7.52 7.64
C GLU A 8 -4.18 7.21 8.60
N HIS A 9 -4.13 5.98 9.13
CA HIS A 9 -3.11 5.52 10.08
C HIS A 9 -2.10 4.50 9.53
N PHE A 10 -2.13 4.20 8.23
CA PHE A 10 -1.24 3.21 7.60
C PHE A 10 -0.41 3.88 6.52
N ARG A 11 0.89 3.62 6.52
CA ARG A 11 1.85 4.08 5.51
C ARG A 11 1.97 3.09 4.36
N TRP A 12 1.94 1.79 4.63
CA TRP A 12 2.20 0.77 3.60
C TRP A 12 0.91 0.13 3.08
N LEU A 13 0.64 0.34 1.79
CA LEU A 13 -0.50 -0.26 1.08
C LEU A 13 -0.03 -1.43 0.21
N GLY A 14 -0.46 -2.65 0.50
CA GLY A 14 -0.19 -3.80 -0.36
C GLY A 14 -1.29 -4.02 -1.39
N ASP A 15 -0.93 -4.26 -2.66
CA ASP A 15 -1.83 -4.78 -3.69
C ASP A 15 -1.79 -6.31 -3.70
N LYS A 16 -2.89 -6.96 -3.31
CA LYS A 16 -3.00 -8.43 -3.26
C LYS A 16 -2.91 -9.08 -4.65
N ARG A 17 -3.20 -8.34 -5.74
CA ARG A 17 -3.18 -8.88 -7.11
C ARG A 17 -1.76 -9.08 -7.63
N THR A 18 -0.84 -8.21 -7.22
CA THR A 18 0.52 -8.14 -7.78
C THR A 18 1.63 -8.41 -6.75
N GLN A 19 1.29 -8.50 -5.46
CA GLN A 19 2.25 -8.56 -4.35
C GLN A 19 3.23 -7.38 -4.36
N ARG A 20 2.75 -6.19 -4.76
CA ARG A 20 3.49 -4.93 -4.63
C ARG A 20 3.04 -4.15 -3.40
N VAL A 21 3.98 -3.47 -2.76
CA VAL A 21 3.72 -2.58 -1.63
C VAL A 21 4.15 -1.17 -1.97
N TYR A 22 3.26 -0.22 -1.67
CA TYR A 22 3.40 1.20 -1.98
C TYR A 22 3.47 2.01 -0.70
N ASP A 23 4.29 3.06 -0.73
CA ASP A 23 4.45 4.01 0.38
C ASP A 23 3.49 5.18 0.19
N LEU A 24 2.44 5.26 1.01
CA LEU A 24 1.45 6.33 0.94
C LEU A 24 2.01 7.70 1.37
N ASP A 25 3.20 7.73 1.99
CA ASP A 25 3.89 8.96 2.38
C ASP A 25 5.00 9.37 1.40
N ASP A 26 5.28 8.56 0.37
CA ASP A 26 6.26 8.90 -0.66
C ASP A 26 5.57 9.67 -1.80
N ASP A 27 6.02 10.90 -2.06
CA ASP A 27 5.54 11.73 -3.17
C ASP A 27 5.83 11.12 -4.55
N ALA A 28 6.74 10.15 -4.64
CA ALA A 28 6.99 9.39 -5.87
C ALA A 28 5.94 8.30 -6.14
N THR A 29 5.09 7.95 -5.16
CA THR A 29 4.02 6.96 -5.35
C THR A 29 2.94 7.54 -6.26
N ASP A 30 2.68 6.85 -7.37
CA ASP A 30 1.66 7.24 -8.33
C ASP A 30 0.24 7.17 -7.70
N PRO A 31 -0.49 8.30 -7.60
CA PRO A 31 -1.82 8.31 -7.02
C PRO A 31 -2.84 7.47 -7.80
N GLU A 32 -2.67 7.28 -9.11
CA GLU A 32 -3.59 6.46 -9.90
C GLU A 32 -3.50 4.97 -9.53
N VAL A 33 -2.31 4.50 -9.19
CA VAL A 33 -2.10 3.12 -8.72
C VAL A 33 -2.80 2.89 -7.39
N VAL A 34 -2.68 3.84 -6.45
CA VAL A 34 -3.37 3.76 -5.16
C VAL A 34 -4.89 3.77 -5.36
N ALA A 35 -5.41 4.65 -6.22
CA ALA A 35 -6.83 4.70 -6.55
C ALA A 35 -7.35 3.40 -7.17
N ASP A 36 -6.61 2.79 -8.10
CA ASP A 36 -6.97 1.50 -8.72
C ASP A 36 -7.02 0.37 -7.70
N ILE A 37 -6.04 0.28 -6.80
CA ILE A 37 -6.00 -0.75 -5.74
C ILE A 37 -7.22 -0.63 -4.82
N LEU A 38 -7.59 0.60 -4.44
CA LEU A 38 -8.76 0.88 -3.60
C LEU A 38 -10.07 0.57 -4.31
N ALA A 39 -10.20 0.98 -5.57
CA ALA A 39 -11.38 0.70 -6.40
C ALA A 39 -11.58 -0.80 -6.63
N ALA A 40 -10.48 -1.56 -6.75
CA ALA A 40 -10.51 -3.02 -6.86
C ALA A 40 -10.79 -3.73 -5.51
N GLU A 41 -10.84 -3.00 -4.39
CA GLU A 41 -10.96 -3.52 -3.02
C GLU A 41 -9.93 -4.62 -2.69
N SER A 42 -8.80 -4.60 -3.41
CA SER A 42 -7.80 -5.66 -3.39
C SER A 42 -6.53 -5.21 -2.66
N PHE A 43 -6.72 -4.58 -1.51
CA PHE A 43 -5.66 -4.09 -0.64
C PHE A 43 -5.46 -4.92 0.63
N LEU A 44 -4.32 -4.70 1.30
CA LEU A 44 -4.07 -5.03 2.70
C LEU A 44 -3.19 -3.98 3.38
N CYS A 45 -3.31 -3.91 4.71
CA CYS A 45 -2.30 -3.31 5.59
C CYS A 45 -1.41 -4.39 6.20
N PHE A 46 -0.30 -3.97 6.78
CA PHE A 46 0.64 -4.87 7.46
C PHE A 46 0.61 -4.63 8.97
N GLY A 47 0.68 -5.71 9.75
CA GLY A 47 0.90 -5.67 11.19
C GLY A 47 2.23 -6.36 11.52
N PRO A 48 3.26 -5.63 11.99
CA PRO A 48 3.36 -4.17 12.10
C PRO A 48 3.44 -3.45 10.74
N ASP A 49 3.05 -2.16 10.69
CA ASP A 49 3.02 -1.35 9.45
C ASP A 49 4.42 -0.91 9.02
N THR A 50 5.20 -1.85 8.49
CA THR A 50 6.58 -1.63 8.07
C THR A 50 6.87 -2.31 6.75
N LEU A 51 7.79 -1.75 5.97
CA LEU A 51 8.27 -2.37 4.73
C LEU A 51 8.93 -3.74 4.98
N ALA A 52 9.60 -3.92 6.11
CA ALA A 52 10.17 -5.21 6.49
C ALA A 52 9.09 -6.28 6.64
N GLU A 53 7.97 -5.94 7.28
CA GLU A 53 6.86 -6.87 7.44
C GLU A 53 6.18 -7.18 6.10
N ALA A 54 6.03 -6.19 5.22
CA ALA A 54 5.53 -6.43 3.87
C ALA A 54 6.43 -7.43 3.11
N ARG A 55 7.76 -7.26 3.18
CA ARG A 55 8.74 -8.19 2.59
C ARG A 55 8.67 -9.59 3.18
N ASN A 56 8.50 -9.71 4.49
CA ASN A 56 8.30 -11.01 5.16
C ASN A 56 7.05 -11.74 4.64
N ARG A 57 6.03 -11.01 4.21
CA ARG A 57 4.81 -11.53 3.58
C ARG A 57 4.91 -11.69 2.06
N GLY A 58 6.10 -11.53 1.47
CA GLY A 58 6.35 -11.74 0.04
C GLY A 58 6.19 -10.50 -0.84
N TYR A 59 5.85 -9.35 -0.26
CA TYR A 59 5.62 -8.12 -1.03
C TYR A 59 6.93 -7.45 -1.46
N ARG A 60 6.92 -6.84 -2.65
CA ARG A 60 8.05 -6.11 -3.22
C ARG A 60 7.69 -4.63 -3.38
N PRO A 61 8.64 -3.69 -3.19
CA PRO A 61 8.40 -2.28 -3.49
C PRO A 61 7.86 -2.12 -4.92
N GLY A 62 6.78 -1.35 -5.04
CA GLY A 62 6.07 -1.07 -6.29
C GLY A 62 6.74 -0.01 -7.15
#